data_AF-A0A959TJC6-F1
#
_entry.id   AF-A0A959TJC6-F1
#
_cell.length_a   1.000
_cell.length_b   1.000
_cell.length_c   1.000
_cell.angle_alpha   90.00
_cell.angle_beta   90.00
_cell.angle_gamma   90.00
#
_symmetry.space_group_name_H-M   'P 1'
#
loop_
_entity.id
_entity.type
_entity.pdbx_description
1 polymer ?
#
loop_
_entity_poly.entity_id
_entity_poly.type
_entity_poly.pdbx_seq_one_letter_code
_entity_poly.pdbx_strand_id
1 'polypeptide(L)' 'MNTSAILLMMATQLTVACITAYFFYRVLTSPPRPEPDSYSENDDRS' A
#
# COMPACT_ATOMS: atom_id res chain seq x y z
N MET A 1 22.36 29.84 -2.17
CA MET A 1 21.27 28.88 -2.47
C MET A 1 20.08 29.25 -1.61
N ASN A 2 18.88 29.36 -2.17
CA ASN A 2 17.71 29.82 -1.44
C ASN A 2 17.21 28.73 -0.48
N THR A 3 17.34 28.96 0.82
CA THR A 3 16.90 28.05 1.89
C THR A 3 15.44 27.62 1.72
N SER A 4 14.57 28.53 1.27
CA SER A 4 13.15 28.24 1.02
C SER A 4 12.93 27.19 -0.08
N ALA A 5 13.77 27.17 -1.12
CA ALA A 5 13.67 26.20 -2.20
C ALA A 5 14.08 24.79 -1.73
N ILE A 6 15.13 24.70 -0.90
CA ILE A 6 15.59 23.44 -0.31
C ILE A 6 14.53 22.87 0.64
N LEU A 7 13.93 23.73 1.47
CA LEU A 7 12.85 23.33 2.38
C LEU A 7 11.64 22.75 1.62
N LEU A 8 11.20 23.43 0.55
CA LEU A 8 10.08 22.95 -0.27
C LEU A 8 10.40 21.63 -0.95
N MET A 9 11.61 21.49 -1.51
CA MET A 9 12.07 20.25 -2.14
C MET A 9 12.06 19.09 -1.14
N MET A 10 12.68 19.27 0.04
CA MET A 10 12.72 18.24 1.09
C MET A 10 11.33 17.90 1.60
N ALA A 11 10.47 18.89 1.85
CA ALA A 11 9.10 18.66 2.30
C ALA A 11 8.29 17.82 1.30
N THR A 12 8.45 18.11 0.00
CA THR A 12 7.75 17.38 -1.07
C THR A 12 8.23 15.93 -1.13
N GLN A 13 9.55 15.71 -1.12
CA GLN A 13 10.14 14.37 -1.14
C GLN A 13 9.72 13.54 0.08
N LEU A 14 9.75 14.15 1.28
CA LEU A 14 9.42 13.48 2.53
C LEU A 14 7.93 13.13 2.58
N THR A 15 7.07 14.00 2.07
CA THR A 15 5.61 13.74 1.97
C THR A 15 5.32 12.54 1.07
N VAL A 16 5.90 12.51 -0.14
CA VAL A 16 5.74 11.37 -1.06
C VAL A 16 6.25 10.08 -0.42
N ALA A 17 7.45 10.11 0.17
CA ALA A 17 8.03 8.96 0.85
C ALA A 17 7.14 8.42 1.98
N CYS A 18 6.59 9.30 2.82
CA CYS A 18 5.68 8.92 3.90
C CYS A 18 4.39 8.28 3.38
N ILE A 19 3.78 8.86 2.34
CA ILE A 19 2.55 8.31 1.74
C ILE A 19 2.83 6.93 1.14
N THR A 20 3.92 6.76 0.40
CA THR A 20 4.30 5.47 -0.18
C THR A 20 4.55 4.44 0.92
N ALA A 21 5.31 4.78 1.96
CA ALA A 21 5.57 3.89 3.09
C ALA A 21 4.26 3.47 3.80
N TYR A 22 3.32 4.41 3.98
CA TYR A 22 2.01 4.11 4.56
C TYR A 22 1.22 3.07 3.76
N PHE A 23 1.12 3.24 2.43
CA PHE A 23 0.41 2.28 1.59
C PHE A 23 1.11 0.92 1.54
N PHE A 24 2.44 0.90 1.48
CA PHE A 24 3.22 -0.34 1.53
C PHE A 24 2.99 -1.09 2.84
N TYR A 25 3.08 -0.38 3.96
CA TYR A 25 2.75 -0.93 5.26
C TYR A 25 1.34 -1.51 5.26
N ARG A 26 0.35 -0.74 4.78
CA ARG A 26 -1.04 -1.17 4.70
C ARG A 26 -1.20 -2.41 3.83
N VAL A 27 -0.54 -2.51 2.69
CA VAL A 27 -0.60 -3.70 1.81
C VAL A 27 0.02 -4.92 2.50
N LEU A 28 1.19 -4.76 3.12
CA LEU A 28 1.90 -5.88 3.77
C LEU A 28 1.19 -6.38 5.04
N THR A 29 0.44 -5.53 5.73
CA THR A 29 -0.30 -5.90 6.95
C THR A 29 -1.80 -6.11 6.73
N SER A 30 -2.33 -5.85 5.53
CA SER A 30 -3.73 -6.15 5.24
C SER A 30 -3.94 -7.65 5.34
N PRO A 31 -4.85 -8.13 6.22
CA PRO A 31 -5.15 -9.54 6.29
C PRO A 31 -5.67 -10.00 4.91
N PRO A 32 -5.28 -11.20 4.45
CA PRO A 32 -5.82 -11.75 3.23
C PRO A 32 -7.34 -11.77 3.38
N ARG A 33 -8.04 -11.08 2.46
CA ARG A 33 -9.50 -11.11 2.43
C ARG A 33 -9.87 -12.59 2.30
N PRO A 34 -10.74 -13.15 3.15
CA PRO A 34 -11.29 -14.47 2.90
C PRO A 34 -12.04 -14.37 1.57
N GLU A 35 -11.40 -14.85 0.51
CA GLU A 35 -12.03 -14.96 -0.79
C GLU A 35 -13.10 -16.05 -0.67
N PRO A 36 -14.34 -15.82 -1.14
CA PRO A 36 -15.28 -16.92 -1.30
C PRO A 36 -14.62 -17.94 -2.23
N ASP A 37 -14.45 -19.16 -1.73
CA ASP A 37 -13.78 -20.24 -2.47
C ASP A 37 -14.45 -20.42 -3.84
N SER A 38 -13.69 -20.11 -4.90
CA SER A 38 -14.14 -20.22 -6.29
C SER A 38 -14.32 -21.67 -6.76
N TYR A 39 -13.91 -22.65 -5.95
CA TYR A 39 -14.08 -24.08 -6.21
C TYR A 39 -15.19 -24.75 -5.40
N SER A 40 -15.91 -24.01 -4.55
CA SER A 40 -16.99 -24.56 -3.71
C SER A 40 -18.13 -25.21 -4.51
N GLU A 41 -18.38 -24.81 -5.76
CA GLU A 41 -19.36 -25.44 -6.66
C GLU A 41 -18.86 -26.73 -7.35
N ASN A 42 -17.59 -27.09 -7.20
CA ASN A 42 -16.96 -28.22 -7.91
C ASN A 42 -16.62 -29.41 -6.99
N ASP A 43 -16.92 -29.31 -5.68
CA ASP A 43 -16.70 -30.37 -4.68
C ASP A 43 -17.67 -31.57 -4.82
N ASP A 44 -18.76 -31.42 -5.57
CA ASP A 44 -19.77 -32.49 -5.78
C ASP A 44 -19.38 -33.51 -6.88
N ARG A 45 -18.12 -33.51 -7.35
CA ARG A 45 -17.61 -34.45 -8.37
C ARG A 45 -16.51 -35.35 -7.81
N SER A 46 -16.89 -36.31 -6.95
CA SER A 46 -16.04 -37.45 -6.55
C SER A 46 -16.81 -38.76 -6.57
#